data_AF-A0AAV2QAI0-F1
#
_entry.id   AF-A0AAV2QAI0-F1
#
_cell.length_a   1.000
_cell.length_b   1.000
_cell.length_c   1.000
_cell.angle_alpha   90.00
_cell.angle_beta   90.00
_cell.angle_gamma   90.00
#
_symmetry.space_group_name_H-M   'P 1'
#
loop_
_entity.id
_entity.type
_entity.pdbx_description
1 polymer ?
#
loop_
_entity_poly.entity_id
_entity_poly.type
_entity_poly.pdbx_seq_one_letter_code
_entity_poly.pdbx_strand_id
1 'polypeptide(L)'
;MALSILRRLTPLALRTNLVPSTSISCISEKPKRGWFPAGLWMSIMESSQRQGVRIMAHHITLRSAQPLNADIIVEAFRHLYRKSPPLRACLKIHNEKLWICEMKEEVIDFEELETSNPLREVKSKISIPFKPLGPLWRVQYLPLSLESLPPHTGLHLPYECQLIIYIHHGICDGWTCFRMWGTLIKIINDLMSGKPIDNKQLGEMCSEKGMANIKISLLGKVDNEELKKIYNARRKESLLLKAFKPPLVRNLSTGFILKHLDIAETQYFIQKCKKAGITINSALVSIVNTAIVELVKQKMVEHEDFDISYNIAVDNRRYFQEDASDKLGCIVGILTHGMKTPVNVRDIFWDYAKDLHKSLSNSYNEAEHLQQEMLWERQQSKDFSYEKYISGIPPVLTDFFFSNPGDITKGFGSKGSQVEMTAMIPYISMPKLQTNGHLFHSYHGSLQYLFVFSEYYIDNCLAHRLADTVIDLIKTV
;
A
#
# COMPACT_ATOMS: atom_id res chain seq x y z
N MET A 1 -55.50 -50.16 -34.01
CA MET A 1 -55.46 -51.23 -32.98
C MET A 1 -54.20 -51.00 -32.16
N ALA A 2 -54.31 -50.25 -31.06
CA ALA A 2 -54.62 -50.75 -29.70
C ALA A 2 -53.40 -51.44 -29.08
N LEU A 3 -52.95 -51.18 -27.85
CA LEU A 3 -53.44 -50.37 -26.73
C LEU A 3 -52.32 -50.30 -25.65
N SER A 4 -52.27 -49.18 -24.90
CA SER A 4 -51.93 -48.98 -23.47
C SER A 4 -50.74 -49.72 -22.82
N ILE A 5 -49.92 -49.09 -21.98
CA ILE A 5 -50.25 -48.75 -20.58
C ILE A 5 -49.43 -47.56 -20.05
N LEU A 6 -50.14 -46.61 -19.41
CA LEU A 6 -49.63 -45.56 -18.54
C LEU A 6 -48.93 -46.11 -17.29
N ARG A 7 -47.85 -45.46 -16.84
CA ARG A 7 -47.69 -45.09 -15.42
C ARG A 7 -46.80 -43.85 -15.25
N ARG A 8 -47.39 -42.84 -14.61
CA ARG A 8 -46.80 -41.58 -14.14
C ARG A 8 -45.73 -41.84 -13.09
N LEU A 9 -44.58 -41.15 -13.14
CA LEU A 9 -43.81 -40.72 -11.96
C LEU A 9 -42.95 -39.49 -12.32
N THR A 10 -43.25 -38.35 -11.69
CA THR A 10 -42.30 -37.27 -11.36
C THR A 10 -42.12 -37.28 -9.83
N PRO A 11 -41.12 -36.62 -9.23
CA PRO A 11 -39.77 -36.29 -9.66
C PRO A 11 -38.71 -36.80 -8.64
N LEU A 12 -37.43 -36.95 -9.01
CA LEU A 12 -36.36 -37.08 -8.00
C LEU A 12 -35.19 -36.14 -8.31
N ALA A 13 -35.13 -35.07 -7.52
CA ALA A 13 -34.00 -34.18 -7.41
C ALA A 13 -32.76 -34.97 -6.98
N LEU A 14 -31.67 -34.83 -7.74
CA LEU A 14 -30.34 -35.27 -7.35
C LEU A 14 -29.86 -34.38 -6.18
N ARG A 15 -30.02 -34.91 -4.97
CA ARG A 15 -29.42 -34.40 -3.75
C ARG A 15 -27.90 -34.47 -3.88
N THR A 16 -27.25 -33.32 -4.03
CA THR A 16 -25.85 -33.17 -3.64
C THR A 16 -25.77 -33.28 -2.13
N ASN A 17 -25.00 -34.24 -1.63
CA ASN A 17 -24.72 -34.42 -0.20
C ASN A 17 -23.95 -33.20 0.34
N LEU A 18 -24.69 -32.18 0.78
CA LEU A 18 -24.21 -31.19 1.73
C LEU A 18 -24.05 -31.91 3.07
N VAL A 19 -22.82 -31.90 3.58
CA VAL A 19 -22.49 -32.33 4.94
C VAL A 19 -23.38 -31.57 5.92
N PRO A 20 -24.03 -32.23 6.90
CA PRO A 20 -24.88 -31.57 7.87
C PRO A 20 -24.06 -30.54 8.65
N SER A 21 -24.55 -29.30 8.65
CA SER A 21 -24.08 -28.26 9.56
C SER A 21 -24.21 -28.77 10.99
N THR A 22 -23.11 -29.10 11.63
CA THR A 22 -23.07 -29.18 13.08
C THR A 22 -23.46 -27.82 13.61
N SER A 23 -24.62 -27.78 14.26
CA SER A 23 -25.12 -26.64 15.00
C SER A 23 -24.15 -26.34 16.13
N ILE A 24 -23.17 -25.48 15.87
CA ILE A 24 -22.43 -24.80 16.91
C ILE A 24 -23.44 -23.85 17.55
N SER A 25 -23.87 -24.18 18.77
CA SER A 25 -24.54 -23.22 19.64
C SER A 25 -23.52 -22.13 19.98
N CYS A 26 -23.39 -21.15 19.09
CA CYS A 26 -22.61 -19.95 19.31
C CYS A 26 -23.24 -19.21 20.48
N ILE A 27 -22.50 -19.13 21.58
CA ILE A 27 -22.79 -18.24 22.71
C ILE A 27 -23.03 -16.84 22.13
N SER A 28 -24.22 -16.33 22.41
CA SER A 28 -24.83 -15.12 21.86
C SER A 28 -24.28 -13.84 22.49
N GLU A 29 -22.96 -13.68 22.55
CA GLU A 29 -22.41 -12.34 22.79
C GLU A 29 -22.65 -11.51 21.54
N LYS A 30 -23.66 -10.62 21.60
CA LYS A 30 -23.84 -9.58 20.58
C LYS A 30 -22.49 -8.87 20.41
N PRO A 31 -21.95 -8.76 19.19
CA PRO A 31 -20.67 -8.11 18.97
C PRO A 31 -20.74 -6.69 19.54
N LYS A 32 -19.80 -6.38 20.44
CA LYS A 32 -19.61 -5.02 20.95
C LYS A 32 -19.35 -4.09 19.76
N ARG A 33 -19.79 -2.83 19.85
CA ARG A 33 -19.52 -1.82 18.81
C ARG A 33 -18.04 -1.85 18.41
N GLY A 34 -17.75 -1.92 17.12
CA GLY A 34 -16.38 -1.93 16.59
C GLY A 34 -15.71 -3.31 16.46
N TRP A 35 -16.42 -4.42 16.72
CA TRP A 35 -15.85 -5.77 16.55
C TRP A 35 -16.34 -6.42 15.26
N PHE A 36 -15.41 -6.80 14.38
CA PHE A 36 -15.74 -7.58 13.18
C PHE A 36 -14.56 -8.46 12.74
N PRO A 37 -14.83 -9.57 12.01
CA PRO A 37 -13.79 -10.44 11.49
C PRO A 37 -12.82 -9.66 10.59
N ALA A 38 -11.53 -9.95 10.74
CA ALA A 38 -10.49 -9.31 9.96
C ALA A 38 -10.50 -9.81 8.51
N GLY A 39 -10.27 -8.86 7.60
CA GLY A 39 -10.02 -9.06 6.17
C GLY A 39 -9.02 -10.16 5.83
N LEU A 40 -9.11 -10.71 4.62
CA LEU A 40 -7.98 -11.40 3.96
C LEU A 40 -6.69 -10.57 4.09
N TRP A 41 -6.70 -9.35 3.55
CA TRP A 41 -5.52 -8.48 3.55
C TRP A 41 -5.03 -8.17 4.95
N MET A 42 -5.94 -7.95 5.89
CA MET A 42 -5.57 -7.69 7.27
C MET A 42 -4.89 -8.89 7.92
N SER A 43 -5.38 -10.10 7.65
CA SER A 43 -4.76 -11.35 8.12
C SER A 43 -3.36 -11.52 7.54
N ILE A 44 -3.18 -11.23 6.24
CA ILE A 44 -1.86 -11.23 5.59
C ILE A 44 -0.94 -10.18 6.23
N MET A 45 -1.44 -8.96 6.48
CA MET A 45 -0.64 -7.90 7.08
C MET A 45 -0.25 -8.22 8.53
N GLU A 46 -1.14 -8.81 9.32
CA GLU A 46 -0.84 -9.26 10.69
C GLU A 46 0.18 -10.41 10.71
N SER A 47 0.08 -11.37 9.78
CA SER A 47 1.14 -12.37 9.64
C SER A 47 2.47 -11.78 9.16
N SER A 48 2.42 -10.74 8.31
CA SER A 48 3.61 -10.07 7.78
C SER A 48 4.34 -9.26 8.86
N GLN A 49 3.61 -8.47 9.63
CA GLN A 49 4.21 -7.54 10.59
C GLN A 49 4.94 -8.28 11.72
N ARG A 50 4.46 -9.47 12.12
CA ARG A 50 5.13 -10.36 13.09
C ARG A 50 6.52 -10.78 12.64
N GLN A 51 6.77 -10.74 11.33
CA GLN A 51 8.04 -11.04 10.69
C GLN A 51 8.83 -9.78 10.33
N GLY A 52 8.41 -8.60 10.81
CA GLY A 52 9.04 -7.31 10.51
C GLY A 52 8.81 -6.82 9.08
N VAL A 53 7.74 -7.27 8.43
CA VAL A 53 7.42 -7.04 7.03
C VAL A 53 6.09 -6.28 6.89
N ARG A 54 5.97 -5.39 5.89
CA ARG A 54 4.78 -4.57 5.62
C ARG A 54 4.32 -3.73 6.82
N ILE A 55 5.28 -3.22 7.56
CA ILE A 55 5.06 -2.10 8.49
C ILE A 55 5.30 -0.82 7.70
N MET A 56 4.39 0.15 7.81
CA MET A 56 4.55 1.45 7.17
C MET A 56 5.17 2.44 8.15
N ALA A 57 5.95 3.38 7.63
CA ALA A 57 6.35 4.58 8.35
C ALA A 57 6.08 5.81 7.49
N HIS A 58 5.64 6.91 8.07
CA HIS A 58 5.53 8.19 7.38
C HIS A 58 6.45 9.17 8.07
N HIS A 59 7.46 9.64 7.34
CA HIS A 59 8.28 10.77 7.78
C HIS A 59 7.64 12.06 7.30
N ILE A 60 7.19 12.88 8.23
CA ILE A 60 6.49 14.14 7.99
C ILE A 60 7.37 15.28 8.48
N THR A 61 7.58 16.29 7.64
CA THR A 61 8.23 17.55 8.04
C THR A 61 7.15 18.62 8.18
N LEU A 62 7.12 19.28 9.33
CA LEU A 62 6.20 20.38 9.64
C LEU A 62 6.98 21.67 9.79
N ARG A 63 6.43 22.76 9.27
CA ARG A 63 6.86 24.12 9.61
C ARG A 63 5.79 24.85 10.38
N SER A 64 6.19 25.65 11.34
CA SER A 64 5.26 26.33 12.25
C SER A 64 5.64 27.77 12.54
N ALA A 65 4.64 28.58 12.93
CA ALA A 65 4.79 29.98 13.30
C ALA A 65 5.45 30.16 14.68
N GLN A 66 5.35 29.15 15.54
CA GLN A 66 5.95 29.08 16.88
C GLN A 66 6.54 27.68 17.09
N PRO A 67 7.50 27.49 18.02
CA PRO A 67 8.03 26.16 18.33
C PRO A 67 6.91 25.20 18.71
N LEU A 68 6.86 24.04 18.05
CA LEU A 68 6.03 22.93 18.48
C LEU A 68 6.76 22.21 19.61
N ASN A 69 6.11 22.06 20.76
CA ASN A 69 6.64 21.22 21.84
C ASN A 69 5.95 19.85 21.83
N ALA A 70 6.53 18.88 22.53
CA ALA A 70 5.98 17.54 22.61
C ALA A 70 4.52 17.53 23.12
N ASP A 71 4.17 18.40 24.08
CA ASP A 71 2.81 18.46 24.66
C ASP A 71 1.74 18.77 23.61
N ILE A 72 1.98 19.75 22.72
CA ILE A 72 1.05 20.07 21.63
C ILE A 72 0.90 18.88 20.67
N ILE A 73 2.01 18.21 20.35
CA ILE A 73 1.99 17.04 19.46
C ILE A 73 1.22 15.89 20.10
N VAL A 74 1.48 15.57 21.37
CA VAL A 74 0.78 14.53 22.12
C VAL A 74 -0.72 14.83 22.22
N GLU A 75 -1.11 16.07 22.53
CA GLU A 75 -2.50 16.48 22.56
C GLU A 75 -3.16 16.37 21.18
N ALA A 76 -2.44 16.73 20.11
CA ALA A 76 -2.96 16.58 18.76
C ALA A 76 -3.20 15.10 18.39
N PHE A 77 -2.28 14.20 18.75
CA PHE A 77 -2.46 12.76 18.57
C PHE A 77 -3.59 12.19 19.43
N ARG A 78 -3.78 12.72 20.64
CA ARG A 78 -4.92 12.36 21.50
C ARG A 78 -6.25 12.68 20.83
N HIS A 79 -6.40 13.86 20.26
CA HIS A 79 -7.57 14.22 19.47
C HIS A 79 -7.71 13.36 18.21
N LEU A 80 -6.62 13.09 17.50
CA LEU A 80 -6.64 12.24 16.30
C LEU A 80 -7.07 10.80 16.64
N TYR A 81 -6.57 10.23 17.74
CA TYR A 81 -6.97 8.92 18.26
C TYR A 81 -8.48 8.85 18.47
N ARG A 82 -9.06 9.84 19.14
CA ARG A 82 -10.51 9.92 19.40
C ARG A 82 -11.34 10.08 18.12
N LYS A 83 -10.78 10.72 17.09
CA LYS A 83 -11.45 10.94 15.79
C LYS A 83 -11.28 9.80 14.80
N SER A 84 -10.23 8.98 14.93
CA SER A 84 -9.82 8.01 13.92
C SER A 84 -9.96 6.56 14.41
N PRO A 85 -11.00 5.82 13.97
CA PRO A 85 -11.17 4.41 14.33
C PRO A 85 -9.93 3.53 14.10
N PRO A 86 -9.15 3.66 13.01
CA PRO A 86 -7.91 2.90 12.84
C PRO A 86 -6.93 3.02 14.01
N LEU A 87 -6.77 4.21 14.60
CA LEU A 87 -5.82 4.42 15.71
C LEU A 87 -6.28 3.79 17.02
N ARG A 88 -7.57 3.45 17.13
CA ARG A 88 -8.17 2.72 18.26
C ARG A 88 -8.25 1.22 18.01
N ALA A 89 -7.81 0.75 16.85
CA ALA A 89 -7.91 -0.66 16.50
C ALA A 89 -6.82 -1.49 17.20
N CYS A 90 -7.21 -2.68 17.63
CA CYS A 90 -6.33 -3.77 18.05
C CYS A 90 -6.79 -5.07 17.38
N LEU A 91 -5.92 -6.09 17.41
CA LEU A 91 -6.19 -7.38 16.77
C LEU A 91 -6.25 -8.50 17.81
N LYS A 92 -7.28 -9.35 17.70
CA LYS A 92 -7.49 -10.48 18.61
C LYS A 92 -7.89 -11.73 17.86
N ILE A 93 -7.45 -12.87 18.37
CA ILE A 93 -7.97 -14.16 17.92
C ILE A 93 -9.24 -14.46 18.71
N HIS A 94 -10.34 -14.72 18.00
CA HIS A 94 -11.61 -15.15 18.59
C HIS A 94 -12.22 -16.23 17.69
N ASN A 95 -12.50 -17.40 18.28
CA ASN A 95 -12.93 -18.61 17.57
C ASN A 95 -12.03 -18.92 16.37
N GLU A 96 -10.72 -18.98 16.61
CA GLU A 96 -9.67 -19.30 15.60
C GLU A 96 -9.55 -18.32 14.44
N LYS A 97 -10.33 -17.23 14.44
CA LYS A 97 -10.29 -16.18 13.42
C LYS A 97 -9.65 -14.92 14.01
N LEU A 98 -8.98 -14.17 13.15
CA LEU A 98 -8.52 -12.83 13.49
C LEU A 98 -9.69 -11.85 13.45
N TRP A 99 -9.78 -10.99 14.45
CA TRP A 99 -10.81 -9.96 14.58
C TRP A 99 -10.15 -8.61 14.81
N ILE A 100 -10.80 -7.58 14.28
CA ILE A 100 -10.55 -6.20 14.68
C ILE A 100 -11.40 -5.91 15.90
N CYS A 101 -10.78 -5.29 16.89
CA CYS A 101 -11.44 -4.84 18.09
C CYS A 101 -11.03 -3.39 18.38
N GLU A 102 -11.82 -2.70 19.18
CA GLU A 102 -11.44 -1.41 19.74
C GLU A 102 -10.60 -1.62 21.02
N MET A 103 -9.55 -0.81 21.19
CA MET A 103 -8.72 -0.76 22.39
C MET A 103 -9.57 -0.31 23.59
N LYS A 104 -9.24 -0.82 24.78
CA LYS A 104 -9.96 -0.47 26.02
C LYS A 104 -9.54 0.88 26.59
N GLU A 105 -8.30 1.27 26.34
CA GLU A 105 -7.66 2.45 26.93
C GLU A 105 -7.09 3.30 25.80
N GLU A 106 -7.11 4.61 26.00
CA GLU A 106 -6.43 5.57 25.13
C GLU A 106 -4.94 5.54 25.45
N VAL A 107 -4.15 4.99 24.52
CA VAL A 107 -2.69 4.89 24.66
C VAL A 107 -2.04 5.61 23.48
N ILE A 108 -1.22 6.61 23.79
CA ILE A 108 -0.41 7.34 22.81
C ILE A 108 1.03 6.85 22.96
N ASP A 109 1.50 6.02 22.03
CA ASP A 109 2.89 5.56 21.98
C ASP A 109 3.74 6.64 21.31
N PHE A 110 4.39 7.46 22.13
CA PHE A 110 5.12 8.66 21.73
C PHE A 110 6.50 8.68 22.37
N GLU A 111 7.51 9.01 21.57
CA GLU A 111 8.90 9.14 21.98
C GLU A 111 9.48 10.43 21.39
N GLU A 112 10.07 11.28 22.21
CA GLU A 112 10.85 12.43 21.77
C GLU A 112 12.32 12.04 21.64
N LEU A 113 12.98 12.46 20.56
CA LEU A 113 14.37 12.14 20.26
C LEU A 113 15.25 13.39 20.32
N GLU A 114 16.40 13.29 20.99
CA GLU A 114 17.27 14.45 21.26
C GLU A 114 18.06 14.99 20.05
N THR A 115 18.14 14.25 18.94
CA THR A 115 18.52 14.67 17.57
C THR A 115 18.98 13.42 16.82
N SER A 116 18.33 13.10 15.70
CA SER A 116 18.70 11.91 14.92
C SER A 116 18.50 12.15 13.43
N ASN A 117 19.23 11.38 12.62
CA ASN A 117 18.97 11.30 11.20
C ASN A 117 17.64 10.53 11.00
N PRO A 118 16.59 11.13 10.42
CA PRO A 118 15.27 10.49 10.34
C PRO A 118 15.30 9.17 9.57
N LEU A 119 16.11 9.07 8.51
CA LEU A 119 16.23 7.85 7.73
C LEU A 119 16.90 6.73 8.56
N ARG A 120 17.85 7.07 9.42
CA ARG A 120 18.46 6.11 10.34
C ARG A 120 17.43 5.56 11.33
N GLU A 121 16.58 6.42 11.88
CA GLU A 121 15.50 6.00 12.77
C GLU A 121 14.47 5.12 12.07
N VAL A 122 14.05 5.52 10.86
CA VAL A 122 13.17 4.68 10.03
C VAL A 122 13.80 3.30 9.82
N LYS A 123 15.07 3.24 9.41
CA LYS A 123 15.77 1.96 9.17
C LYS A 123 15.87 1.10 10.42
N SER A 124 16.10 1.69 11.59
CA SER A 124 16.26 0.92 12.84
C SER A 124 14.94 0.38 13.37
N LYS A 125 13.81 1.06 13.12
CA LYS A 125 12.52 0.70 13.72
C LYS A 125 11.46 0.16 12.76
N ILE A 126 11.57 0.35 11.44
CA ILE A 126 10.51 -0.04 10.49
C ILE A 126 10.25 -1.56 10.42
N SER A 127 11.16 -2.39 10.93
CA SER A 127 10.96 -3.85 11.02
C SER A 127 10.60 -4.34 12.42
N ILE A 128 10.40 -3.45 13.40
CA ILE A 128 10.00 -3.83 14.76
C ILE A 128 8.47 -4.05 14.79
N PRO A 129 7.99 -5.28 15.06
CA PRO A 129 6.57 -5.59 15.10
C PRO A 129 5.79 -4.82 16.17
N PHE A 130 4.49 -4.64 15.95
CA PHE A 130 3.57 -4.12 16.95
C PHE A 130 3.02 -5.24 17.83
N LYS A 131 2.67 -4.90 19.08
CA LYS A 131 1.96 -5.82 19.97
C LYS A 131 0.50 -5.95 19.48
N PRO A 132 -0.08 -7.16 19.38
CA PRO A 132 -1.44 -7.35 18.86
C PRO A 132 -2.53 -6.57 19.62
N LEU A 133 -2.36 -6.37 20.93
CA LEU A 133 -3.31 -5.64 21.78
C LEU A 133 -3.24 -4.11 21.66
N GLY A 134 -2.32 -3.61 20.82
CA GLY A 134 -2.17 -2.20 20.51
C GLY A 134 -1.29 -1.41 21.49
N PRO A 135 -1.08 -0.11 21.22
CA PRO A 135 -1.48 0.56 19.98
C PRO A 135 -0.75 -0.03 18.76
N LEU A 136 -1.45 -0.10 17.63
CA LEU A 136 -0.91 -0.62 16.37
C LEU A 136 -0.19 0.46 15.55
N TRP A 137 0.29 1.48 16.24
CA TRP A 137 0.98 2.64 15.74
C TRP A 137 1.84 3.26 16.85
N ARG A 138 2.86 4.02 16.46
CA ARG A 138 3.72 4.78 17.37
C ARG A 138 4.32 5.97 16.67
N VAL A 139 4.74 6.98 17.43
CA VAL A 139 5.25 8.24 16.91
C VAL A 139 6.61 8.54 17.53
N GLN A 140 7.55 8.94 16.68
CA GLN A 140 8.78 9.59 17.11
C GLN A 140 8.73 11.07 16.73
N TYR A 141 9.04 11.93 17.69
CA TYR A 141 9.12 13.37 17.52
C TYR A 141 10.56 13.84 17.54
N LEU A 142 10.94 14.62 16.54
CA LEU A 142 12.26 15.22 16.41
C LEU A 142 12.08 16.74 16.38
N PRO A 143 12.33 17.45 17.50
CA PRO A 143 12.34 18.90 17.49
C PRO A 143 13.53 19.40 16.65
N LEU A 144 13.28 20.23 15.64
CA LEU A 144 14.34 20.87 14.85
C LEU A 144 14.28 22.38 15.04
N SER A 145 15.02 22.90 16.01
CA SER A 145 15.17 24.35 16.14
C SER A 145 16.21 24.87 15.15
N LEU A 146 15.79 25.17 13.92
CA LEU A 146 16.56 26.00 13.01
C LEU A 146 15.79 27.28 12.75
N GLU A 147 16.05 28.31 13.56
CA GLU A 147 15.75 29.69 13.18
C GLU A 147 16.51 30.00 11.88
N SER A 148 15.86 30.61 10.88
CA SER A 148 16.36 31.01 9.54
C SER A 148 15.99 30.16 8.32
N LEU A 149 14.91 29.37 8.37
CA LEU A 149 14.38 28.75 7.14
C LEU A 149 13.75 29.81 6.20
N PRO A 150 14.01 29.75 4.89
CA PRO A 150 13.39 30.67 3.94
C PRO A 150 11.86 30.46 3.92
N PRO A 151 11.07 31.52 3.67
CA PRO A 151 9.63 31.42 3.59
C PRO A 151 9.20 30.34 2.61
N HIS A 152 8.33 29.44 3.06
CA HIS A 152 7.66 28.49 2.18
C HIS A 152 6.24 29.01 1.96
N THR A 153 5.81 29.04 0.70
CA THR A 153 4.43 29.42 0.31
C THR A 153 3.97 30.82 0.73
N GLY A 154 4.90 31.76 0.98
CA GLY A 154 4.61 33.14 1.37
C GLY A 154 4.23 33.35 2.84
N LEU A 155 4.15 32.29 3.64
CA LEU A 155 3.99 32.36 5.08
C LEU A 155 5.36 32.30 5.77
N HIS A 156 5.54 33.12 6.80
CA HIS A 156 6.73 33.08 7.64
C HIS A 156 6.52 32.03 8.75
N LEU A 157 6.95 30.79 8.49
CA LEU A 157 6.92 29.66 9.42
C LEU A 157 8.36 29.25 9.74
N PRO A 158 9.04 29.95 10.68
CA PRO A 158 10.49 29.85 10.85
C PRO A 158 10.93 28.60 11.62
N TYR A 159 10.02 27.90 12.28
CA TYR A 159 10.33 26.70 13.05
C TYR A 159 10.04 25.45 12.23
N GLU A 160 10.82 24.39 12.42
CA GLU A 160 10.61 23.10 11.78
C GLU A 160 10.59 21.99 12.83
N CYS A 161 9.84 20.93 12.56
CA CYS A 161 9.98 19.69 13.31
C CYS A 161 9.67 18.51 12.41
N GLN A 162 10.06 17.32 12.86
CA GLN A 162 9.82 16.10 12.12
C GLN A 162 9.07 15.08 12.98
N LEU A 163 8.18 14.35 12.32
CA LEU A 163 7.44 13.24 12.89
C LEU A 163 7.75 11.99 12.08
N ILE A 164 8.06 10.89 12.76
CA ILE A 164 8.12 9.57 12.14
C ILE A 164 7.00 8.74 12.75
N ILE A 165 5.98 8.46 11.94
CA ILE A 165 4.79 7.75 12.39
C ILE A 165 4.79 6.34 11.81
N TYR A 166 4.99 5.34 12.65
CA TYR A 166 4.92 3.94 12.26
C TYR A 166 3.49 3.44 12.46
N ILE A 167 3.01 2.64 11.52
CA ILE A 167 1.67 2.08 11.59
C ILE A 167 1.61 0.69 11.00
N HIS A 168 0.82 -0.17 11.66
CA HIS A 168 0.51 -1.50 11.18
C HIS A 168 -0.32 -1.40 9.89
N HIS A 169 0.21 -1.89 8.76
CA HIS A 169 -0.44 -1.72 7.46
C HIS A 169 -1.80 -2.42 7.34
N GLY A 170 -2.08 -3.41 8.19
CA GLY A 170 -3.41 -4.02 8.25
C GLY A 170 -4.52 -3.08 8.72
N ILE A 171 -4.24 -2.02 9.48
CA ILE A 171 -5.29 -1.08 9.92
C ILE A 171 -5.41 0.16 9.04
N CYS A 172 -4.45 0.41 8.14
CA CYS A 172 -4.42 1.58 7.27
C CYS A 172 -3.75 1.26 5.94
N ASP A 173 -4.31 1.75 4.85
CA ASP A 173 -3.62 1.96 3.58
C ASP A 173 -3.09 3.40 3.46
N GLY A 174 -2.36 3.68 2.37
CA GLY A 174 -1.79 5.01 2.13
C GLY A 174 -2.86 6.12 2.15
N TRP A 175 -4.01 5.89 1.52
CA TRP A 175 -5.11 6.86 1.50
C TRP A 175 -5.64 7.16 2.91
N THR A 176 -5.85 6.13 3.74
CA THR A 176 -6.26 6.30 5.14
C THR A 176 -5.22 7.08 5.93
N CYS A 177 -3.94 6.74 5.77
CA CYS A 177 -2.84 7.46 6.40
C CYS A 177 -2.87 8.95 6.04
N PHE A 178 -3.02 9.30 4.76
CA PHE A 178 -3.00 10.70 4.35
C PHE A 178 -4.18 11.49 4.93
N ARG A 179 -5.38 10.90 5.02
CA ARG A 179 -6.51 11.55 5.71
C ARG A 179 -6.24 11.79 7.18
N MET A 180 -5.63 10.84 7.86
CA MET A 180 -5.27 10.99 9.27
C MET A 180 -4.22 12.09 9.45
N TRP A 181 -3.16 12.10 8.64
CA TRP A 181 -2.11 13.11 8.73
C TRP A 181 -2.63 14.50 8.40
N GLY A 182 -3.51 14.61 7.40
CA GLY A 182 -4.21 15.85 7.13
C GLY A 182 -5.04 16.38 8.28
N THR A 183 -5.77 15.48 8.92
CA THR A 183 -6.57 15.79 10.11
C THR A 183 -5.67 16.19 11.28
N LEU A 184 -4.50 15.55 11.44
CA LEU A 184 -3.50 15.93 12.42
C LEU A 184 -3.03 17.37 12.22
N ILE A 185 -2.70 17.77 10.98
CA ILE A 185 -2.25 19.15 10.70
C ILE A 185 -3.33 20.17 11.05
N LYS A 186 -4.59 19.86 10.73
CA LYS A 186 -5.73 20.70 11.12
C LYS A 186 -5.84 20.83 12.64
N ILE A 187 -5.75 19.72 13.36
CA ILE A 187 -5.82 19.69 14.83
C ILE A 187 -4.71 20.55 15.44
N ILE A 188 -3.46 20.39 14.97
CA ILE A 188 -2.32 21.18 15.47
C ILE A 188 -2.56 22.68 15.22
N ASN A 189 -3.05 23.06 14.03
CA ASN A 189 -3.38 24.45 13.73
C ASN A 189 -4.47 25.02 14.66
N ASP A 190 -5.50 24.23 14.95
CA ASP A 190 -6.59 24.64 15.84
C ASP A 190 -6.10 24.77 17.30
N LEU A 191 -5.29 23.83 17.81
CA LEU A 191 -4.63 23.92 19.13
C LEU A 191 -3.80 25.21 19.25
N MET A 192 -2.93 25.46 18.28
CA MET A 192 -2.05 26.65 18.29
C MET A 192 -2.83 27.97 18.16
N SER A 193 -4.03 27.92 17.57
CA SER A 193 -4.91 29.10 17.45
C SER A 193 -5.88 29.25 18.61
N GLY A 194 -5.83 28.37 19.63
CA GLY A 194 -6.78 28.36 20.75
C GLY A 194 -8.22 28.03 20.32
N LYS A 195 -8.42 27.36 19.17
CA LYS A 195 -9.74 26.99 18.67
C LYS A 195 -10.19 25.67 19.30
N PRO A 196 -11.49 25.52 19.61
CA PRO A 196 -12.02 24.27 20.12
C PRO A 196 -11.94 23.16 19.05
N ILE A 197 -11.60 21.94 19.48
CA ILE A 197 -11.57 20.76 18.62
C ILE A 197 -12.82 19.93 18.85
N ASP A 198 -13.60 19.72 17.80
CA ASP A 198 -14.79 18.86 17.86
C ASP A 198 -14.42 17.37 18.00
N ASN A 199 -15.38 16.52 18.39
CA ASN A 199 -15.19 15.06 18.48
C ASN A 199 -15.79 14.29 17.28
N LYS A 200 -16.05 14.97 16.15
CA LYS A 200 -16.58 14.33 14.94
C LYS A 200 -15.58 13.29 14.43
N GLN A 201 -16.09 12.08 14.18
CA GLN A 201 -15.29 10.99 13.61
C GLN A 201 -14.84 11.35 12.19
N LEU A 202 -13.60 10.97 11.88
CA LEU A 202 -13.01 11.15 10.55
C LEU A 202 -13.70 10.26 9.49
N GLY A 203 -14.20 9.12 9.94
CA GLY A 203 -14.81 8.09 9.10
C GLY A 203 -15.10 6.84 9.90
N GLU A 204 -15.32 5.74 9.21
CA GLU A 204 -15.64 4.44 9.79
C GLU A 204 -14.63 3.38 9.35
N MET A 205 -14.30 2.45 10.24
CA MET A 205 -13.44 1.32 9.89
C MET A 205 -14.19 0.40 8.91
N CYS A 206 -13.60 0.12 7.75
CA CYS A 206 -14.21 -0.73 6.74
C CYS A 206 -14.25 -2.19 7.19
N SER A 207 -15.44 -2.78 7.17
CA SER A 207 -15.64 -4.21 7.40
C SER A 207 -15.52 -5.01 6.10
N GLU A 208 -15.29 -6.33 6.22
CA GLU A 208 -15.28 -7.24 5.06
C GLU A 208 -16.58 -7.24 4.27
N LYS A 209 -17.72 -6.86 4.88
CA LYS A 209 -19.02 -6.89 4.21
C LYS A 209 -19.05 -6.05 2.93
N GLY A 210 -18.38 -4.89 2.93
CA GLY A 210 -18.30 -4.03 1.75
C GLY A 210 -17.59 -4.73 0.59
N MET A 211 -16.47 -5.39 0.87
CA MET A 211 -15.70 -6.15 -0.12
C MET A 211 -16.41 -7.43 -0.57
N ALA A 212 -17.14 -8.09 0.33
CA ALA A 212 -17.84 -9.33 0.04
C ALA A 212 -18.89 -9.16 -1.07
N ASN A 213 -19.65 -8.06 -1.05
CA ASN A 213 -20.66 -7.77 -2.08
C ASN A 213 -20.03 -7.64 -3.48
N ILE A 214 -18.87 -6.99 -3.56
CA ILE A 214 -18.12 -6.85 -4.81
C ILE A 214 -17.64 -8.23 -5.28
N LYS A 215 -17.03 -9.02 -4.39
CA LYS A 215 -16.57 -10.39 -4.72
C LYS A 215 -17.71 -11.30 -5.18
N ILE A 216 -18.90 -11.21 -4.57
CA ILE A 216 -20.09 -11.99 -4.98
C ILE A 216 -20.46 -11.67 -6.43
N SER A 217 -20.44 -10.39 -6.83
CA SER A 217 -20.75 -9.99 -8.21
C SER A 217 -19.74 -10.52 -9.25
N LEU A 218 -18.53 -10.90 -8.79
CA LEU A 218 -17.44 -11.38 -9.63
C LEU A 218 -17.34 -12.92 -9.69
N LEU A 219 -18.11 -13.67 -8.87
CA LEU A 219 -17.96 -15.12 -8.74
C LEU A 219 -17.99 -15.87 -10.08
N GLY A 220 -18.84 -15.46 -11.02
CA GLY A 220 -18.96 -16.08 -12.35
C GLY A 220 -17.76 -15.82 -13.28
N LYS A 221 -16.91 -14.82 -12.99
CA LYS A 221 -15.71 -14.49 -13.79
C LYS A 221 -14.46 -15.23 -13.31
N VAL A 222 -14.45 -15.72 -12.06
CA VAL A 222 -13.27 -16.31 -11.40
C VAL A 222 -12.97 -17.73 -11.90
N ASP A 223 -13.96 -18.48 -12.39
CA ASP A 223 -13.74 -19.84 -12.93
C ASP A 223 -13.27 -19.85 -14.39
N ASN A 224 -12.77 -18.72 -14.87
CA ASN A 224 -12.16 -18.60 -16.19
C ASN A 224 -10.75 -19.23 -16.22
N GLU A 225 -10.59 -20.34 -16.94
CA GLU A 225 -9.30 -21.02 -17.13
C GLU A 225 -8.23 -20.14 -17.80
N GLU A 226 -8.65 -19.21 -18.66
CA GLU A 226 -7.73 -18.24 -19.27
C GLU A 226 -7.16 -17.28 -18.23
N LEU A 227 -7.99 -16.77 -17.32
CA LEU A 227 -7.55 -15.92 -16.22
C LEU A 227 -6.56 -16.67 -15.32
N LYS A 228 -6.84 -17.93 -14.97
CA LYS A 228 -5.92 -18.78 -14.20
C LYS A 228 -4.57 -18.94 -14.89
N LYS A 229 -4.59 -19.23 -16.20
CA LYS A 229 -3.38 -19.39 -17.02
C LYS A 229 -2.57 -18.09 -17.06
N ILE A 230 -3.21 -16.96 -17.33
CA ILE A 230 -2.56 -15.64 -17.38
C ILE A 230 -1.97 -15.26 -16.01
N TYR A 231 -2.74 -15.42 -14.94
CA TYR A 231 -2.30 -15.13 -13.58
C TYR A 231 -1.06 -15.95 -13.19
N ASN A 232 -1.08 -17.26 -13.44
CA ASN A 232 0.06 -18.13 -13.16
C ASN A 232 1.27 -17.82 -14.06
N ALA A 233 1.06 -17.50 -15.34
CA ALA A 233 2.15 -17.13 -16.26
C ALA A 233 2.86 -15.83 -15.85
N ARG A 234 2.14 -14.90 -15.21
CA ARG A 234 2.72 -13.67 -14.66
C ARG A 234 3.51 -13.91 -13.37
N ARG A 235 3.26 -15.03 -12.66
CA ARG A 235 3.93 -15.36 -11.40
C ARG A 235 5.20 -16.17 -11.63
N LYS A 236 6.33 -15.48 -11.74
CA LYS A 236 7.61 -16.08 -12.10
C LYS A 236 8.79 -15.35 -11.46
N GLU A 237 9.93 -16.01 -11.47
CA GLU A 237 11.16 -15.43 -10.95
C GLU A 237 11.52 -14.11 -11.65
N SER A 238 11.91 -13.11 -10.85
CA SER A 238 12.33 -11.79 -11.30
C SER A 238 13.52 -11.84 -12.26
N LEU A 239 13.46 -11.05 -13.33
CA LEU A 239 14.54 -10.80 -14.27
C LEU A 239 15.80 -10.26 -13.59
N LEU A 240 15.66 -9.40 -12.58
CA LEU A 240 16.83 -8.89 -11.84
C LEU A 240 17.58 -10.02 -11.13
N LEU A 241 16.86 -11.00 -10.57
CA LEU A 241 17.48 -12.17 -9.93
C LEU A 241 18.11 -13.14 -10.93
N LYS A 242 17.59 -13.20 -12.16
CA LYS A 242 18.18 -13.99 -13.25
C LYS A 242 19.46 -13.34 -13.79
N ALA A 243 19.45 -12.02 -13.95
CA ALA A 243 20.55 -11.27 -14.54
C ALA A 243 21.68 -10.94 -13.57
N PHE A 244 21.37 -10.78 -12.28
CA PHE A 244 22.32 -10.35 -11.26
C PHE A 244 22.36 -11.34 -10.09
N LYS A 245 23.58 -11.65 -9.62
CA LYS A 245 23.76 -12.48 -8.43
C LYS A 245 23.28 -11.71 -7.20
N PRO A 246 22.61 -12.36 -6.24
CA PRO A 246 22.30 -11.74 -4.95
C PRO A 246 23.59 -11.29 -4.22
N PRO A 247 23.47 -10.36 -3.26
CA PRO A 247 24.58 -9.93 -2.43
C PRO A 247 25.34 -11.09 -1.77
N LEU A 248 26.66 -10.95 -1.62
CA LEU A 248 27.50 -11.93 -0.91
C LEU A 248 27.06 -12.07 0.55
N VAL A 249 26.77 -10.94 1.20
CA VAL A 249 26.21 -10.88 2.55
C VAL A 249 24.73 -10.54 2.44
N ARG A 250 23.88 -11.48 2.82
CA ARG A 250 22.42 -11.32 2.73
C ARG A 250 21.87 -10.83 4.06
N ASN A 251 21.32 -9.62 4.06
CA ASN A 251 20.70 -9.02 5.23
C ASN A 251 19.18 -9.01 5.08
N LEU A 252 18.45 -9.46 6.10
CA LEU A 252 16.99 -9.38 6.16
C LEU A 252 16.54 -7.97 6.59
N SER A 253 16.94 -6.98 5.81
CA SER A 253 16.67 -5.56 6.01
C SER A 253 16.12 -4.93 4.74
N THR A 254 15.54 -3.75 4.90
CA THR A 254 15.00 -2.95 3.79
C THR A 254 15.89 -1.76 3.53
N GLY A 255 16.34 -1.63 2.28
CA GLY A 255 17.04 -0.46 1.75
C GLY A 255 16.05 0.56 1.19
N PHE A 256 16.46 1.83 1.23
CA PHE A 256 15.65 2.97 0.80
C PHE A 256 16.52 3.95 0.00
N ILE A 257 16.06 4.35 -1.18
CA ILE A 257 16.66 5.41 -1.99
C ILE A 257 15.57 6.41 -2.35
N LEU A 258 15.71 7.64 -1.87
CA LEU A 258 14.78 8.73 -2.15
C LEU A 258 15.34 9.62 -3.27
N LYS A 259 14.48 9.91 -4.24
CA LYS A 259 14.72 10.85 -5.33
C LYS A 259 13.46 11.72 -5.50
N HIS A 260 13.62 12.87 -6.14
CA HIS A 260 12.49 13.72 -6.48
C HIS A 260 12.74 14.45 -7.80
N LEU A 261 11.65 14.85 -8.43
CA LEU A 261 11.63 15.87 -9.47
C LEU A 261 11.19 17.18 -8.86
N ASP A 262 11.77 18.28 -9.31
CA ASP A 262 11.25 19.59 -8.95
C ASP A 262 9.87 19.85 -9.60
N ILE A 263 9.27 21.01 -9.30
CA ILE A 263 7.95 21.37 -9.83
C ILE A 263 7.97 21.47 -11.36
N ALA A 264 9.00 22.05 -11.95
CA ALA A 264 9.08 22.24 -13.40
C ALA A 264 9.25 20.91 -14.14
N GLU A 265 10.16 20.06 -13.67
CA GLU A 265 10.37 18.70 -14.18
C GLU A 265 9.10 17.86 -14.05
N THR A 266 8.41 17.95 -12.91
CA THR A 266 7.16 17.23 -12.67
C THR A 266 6.06 17.68 -13.63
N GLN A 267 5.88 19.00 -13.81
CA GLN A 267 4.87 19.52 -14.76
C GLN A 267 5.20 19.12 -16.20
N TYR A 268 6.47 19.16 -16.58
CA TYR A 268 6.91 18.73 -17.90
C TYR A 268 6.54 17.25 -18.16
N PHE A 269 6.86 16.37 -17.21
CA PHE A 269 6.52 14.95 -17.31
C PHE A 269 5.00 14.71 -17.39
N ILE A 270 4.20 15.42 -16.57
CA ILE A 270 2.74 15.35 -16.60
C ILE A 270 2.19 15.79 -17.97
N GLN A 271 2.74 16.86 -18.55
CA GLN A 271 2.33 17.34 -19.87
C GLN A 271 2.62 16.31 -20.98
N LYS A 272 3.77 15.61 -20.90
CA LYS A 272 4.10 14.53 -21.83
C LYS A 272 3.11 13.37 -21.74
N CYS A 273 2.78 12.93 -20.52
CA CYS A 273 1.77 11.88 -20.29
C CYS A 273 0.41 12.28 -20.90
N LYS A 274 -0.03 13.53 -20.65
CA LYS A 274 -1.28 14.08 -21.21
C LYS A 274 -1.26 14.11 -22.73
N LYS A 275 -0.16 14.58 -23.34
CA LYS A 275 0.00 14.63 -24.80
C LYS A 275 -0.04 13.22 -25.43
N ALA A 276 0.48 12.23 -24.74
CA ALA A 276 0.44 10.83 -25.17
C ALA A 276 -0.92 10.15 -24.93
N GLY A 277 -1.85 10.79 -24.20
CA GLY A 277 -3.17 10.24 -23.89
C GLY A 277 -3.15 9.10 -22.87
N ILE A 278 -2.16 9.08 -21.96
CA ILE A 278 -2.00 8.03 -20.95
C ILE A 278 -1.99 8.61 -19.53
N THR A 279 -2.22 7.75 -18.54
CA THR A 279 -2.10 8.14 -17.13
C THR A 279 -0.63 8.18 -16.70
N ILE A 280 -0.35 8.97 -15.66
CA ILE A 280 0.97 9.01 -15.00
C ILE A 280 1.37 7.62 -14.50
N ASN A 281 0.43 6.84 -13.94
CA ASN A 281 0.72 5.48 -13.48
C ASN A 281 1.20 4.58 -14.63
N SER A 282 0.53 4.61 -15.78
CA SER A 282 0.95 3.83 -16.95
C SER A 282 2.33 4.26 -17.46
N ALA A 283 2.61 5.57 -17.48
CA ALA A 283 3.93 6.07 -17.86
C ALA A 283 5.03 5.63 -16.87
N LEU A 284 4.81 5.76 -15.56
CA LEU A 284 5.78 5.39 -14.53
C LEU A 284 6.06 3.88 -14.50
N VAL A 285 5.04 3.03 -14.64
CA VAL A 285 5.26 1.58 -14.78
C VAL A 285 6.06 1.27 -16.04
N SER A 286 5.78 1.97 -17.16
CA SER A 286 6.54 1.81 -18.40
C SER A 286 8.00 2.22 -18.25
N ILE A 287 8.27 3.27 -17.48
CA ILE A 287 9.62 3.72 -17.14
C ILE A 287 10.36 2.65 -16.33
N VAL A 288 9.71 2.07 -15.31
CA VAL A 288 10.33 1.00 -14.51
C VAL A 288 10.65 -0.21 -15.38
N ASN A 289 9.72 -0.64 -16.25
CA ASN A 289 9.96 -1.73 -17.19
C ASN A 289 11.15 -1.42 -18.12
N THR A 290 11.20 -0.20 -18.66
CA THR A 290 12.31 0.28 -19.51
C THR A 290 13.64 0.27 -18.75
N ALA A 291 13.67 0.75 -17.50
CA ALA A 291 14.85 0.78 -16.66
C ALA A 291 15.38 -0.64 -16.38
N ILE A 292 14.49 -1.59 -16.09
CA ILE A 292 14.86 -3.00 -15.91
C ILE A 292 15.49 -3.55 -17.21
N VAL A 293 14.85 -3.33 -18.37
CA VAL A 293 15.40 -3.75 -19.68
C VAL A 293 16.79 -3.15 -19.92
N GLU A 294 17.00 -1.86 -19.66
CA GLU A 294 18.29 -1.20 -19.85
C GLU A 294 19.42 -1.81 -19.01
N LEU A 295 19.10 -2.28 -17.79
CA LEU A 295 20.06 -2.96 -16.93
C LEU A 295 20.31 -4.40 -17.36
N VAL A 296 19.26 -5.18 -17.66
CA VAL A 296 19.40 -6.63 -17.92
C VAL A 296 19.89 -6.92 -19.34
N LYS A 297 19.63 -6.06 -20.33
CA LYS A 297 20.08 -6.27 -21.72
C LYS A 297 21.60 -6.37 -21.84
N GLN A 298 22.35 -5.76 -20.92
CA GLN A 298 23.82 -5.88 -20.85
C GLN A 298 24.31 -7.29 -20.47
N LYS A 299 23.45 -8.10 -19.84
CA LYS A 299 23.75 -9.45 -19.33
C LYS A 299 22.99 -10.54 -20.08
N MET A 300 21.89 -10.19 -20.74
CA MET A 300 20.97 -11.11 -21.41
C MET A 300 20.83 -10.74 -22.90
N VAL A 301 21.96 -10.59 -23.59
CA VAL A 301 22.08 -10.00 -24.94
C VAL A 301 21.35 -10.77 -26.05
N GLU A 302 20.98 -12.02 -25.82
CA GLU A 302 20.34 -12.89 -26.82
C GLU A 302 18.81 -12.74 -26.90
N HIS A 303 18.20 -11.94 -26.02
CA HIS A 303 16.75 -11.78 -25.95
C HIS A 303 16.26 -10.54 -26.73
N GLU A 304 15.27 -10.74 -27.61
CA GLU A 304 14.57 -9.64 -28.31
C GLU A 304 13.51 -8.96 -27.45
N ASP A 305 12.87 -9.73 -26.57
CA ASP A 305 11.89 -9.26 -25.61
C ASP A 305 12.09 -9.86 -24.21
N PHE A 306 11.59 -9.13 -23.22
CA PHE A 306 11.58 -9.53 -21.82
C PHE A 306 10.15 -9.48 -21.31
N ASP A 307 9.64 -10.61 -20.85
CA ASP A 307 8.37 -10.64 -20.14
C ASP A 307 8.58 -10.11 -18.71
N ILE A 308 8.07 -8.92 -18.40
CA ILE A 308 8.17 -8.29 -17.07
C ILE A 308 6.83 -8.42 -16.36
N SER A 309 6.82 -8.88 -15.11
CA SER A 309 5.62 -8.95 -14.27
C SER A 309 5.76 -8.17 -12.98
N TYR A 310 4.68 -7.56 -12.51
CA TYR A 310 4.72 -6.67 -11.37
C TYR A 310 3.40 -6.66 -10.61
N ASN A 311 3.48 -6.30 -9.33
CA ASN A 311 2.33 -6.13 -8.46
C ASN A 311 2.00 -4.65 -8.32
N ILE A 312 0.76 -4.24 -8.59
CA ILE A 312 0.29 -2.86 -8.39
C ILE A 312 -0.70 -2.81 -7.22
N ALA A 313 -0.49 -1.87 -6.30
CA ALA A 313 -1.50 -1.52 -5.31
C ALA A 313 -2.71 -0.82 -5.95
N VAL A 314 -3.91 -1.31 -5.64
CA VAL A 314 -5.19 -0.81 -6.15
C VAL A 314 -6.04 -0.35 -4.99
N ASP A 315 -6.51 0.89 -5.01
CA ASP A 315 -7.51 1.36 -4.04
C ASP A 315 -8.86 0.70 -4.33
N ASN A 316 -9.32 -0.14 -3.41
CA ASN A 316 -10.57 -0.88 -3.59
C ASN A 316 -11.81 0.00 -3.41
N ARG A 317 -11.68 1.21 -2.83
CA ARG A 317 -12.81 2.14 -2.63
C ARG A 317 -13.54 2.47 -3.92
N ARG A 318 -12.83 2.48 -5.05
CA ARG A 318 -13.41 2.77 -6.38
C ARG A 318 -14.43 1.74 -6.86
N TYR A 319 -14.51 0.57 -6.24
CA TYR A 319 -15.44 -0.51 -6.61
C TYR A 319 -16.64 -0.59 -5.68
N PHE A 320 -16.72 0.29 -4.67
CA PHE A 320 -17.90 0.40 -3.82
C PHE A 320 -19.03 1.05 -4.63
N GLN A 321 -20.25 0.54 -4.44
CA GLN A 321 -21.44 1.10 -5.11
C GLN A 321 -21.86 2.45 -4.53
N GLU A 322 -21.55 2.66 -3.26
CA GLU A 322 -21.80 3.89 -2.50
C GLU A 322 -20.51 4.69 -2.34
N ASP A 323 -20.63 5.96 -1.93
CA ASP A 323 -19.46 6.76 -1.59
C ASP A 323 -18.69 6.12 -0.44
N ALA A 324 -17.44 5.73 -0.72
CA ALA A 324 -16.52 5.14 0.24
C ALA A 324 -15.49 6.15 0.76
N SER A 325 -15.71 7.45 0.56
CA SER A 325 -14.84 8.54 1.02
C SER A 325 -14.76 8.67 2.54
N ASP A 326 -15.64 8.02 3.30
CA ASP A 326 -15.59 7.94 4.77
C ASP A 326 -14.99 6.61 5.27
N LYS A 327 -14.70 5.64 4.38
CA LYS A 327 -14.21 4.31 4.77
C LYS A 327 -12.70 4.31 4.97
N LEU A 328 -12.30 4.03 6.20
CA LEU A 328 -10.92 3.97 6.68
C LEU A 328 -10.50 2.51 6.86
N GLY A 329 -9.22 2.22 6.68
CA GLY A 329 -8.70 0.86 6.86
C GLY A 329 -7.64 0.50 5.84
N CYS A 330 -7.25 -0.77 5.82
CA CYS A 330 -6.49 -1.34 4.71
C CYS A 330 -7.46 -1.79 3.61
N ILE A 331 -7.83 -0.87 2.71
CA ILE A 331 -8.80 -1.09 1.62
C ILE A 331 -8.02 -1.09 0.29
N VAL A 332 -6.98 -1.91 0.25
CA VAL A 332 -6.09 -2.07 -0.90
C VAL A 332 -6.20 -3.50 -1.43
N GLY A 333 -6.14 -3.65 -2.75
CA GLY A 333 -5.94 -4.94 -3.41
C GLY A 333 -4.65 -4.91 -4.23
N ILE A 334 -4.20 -6.08 -4.65
CA ILE A 334 -2.97 -6.23 -5.45
C ILE A 334 -3.30 -6.82 -6.80
N LEU A 335 -2.99 -6.08 -7.86
CA LEU A 335 -3.06 -6.56 -9.23
C LEU A 335 -1.70 -7.12 -9.64
N THR A 336 -1.62 -8.42 -9.95
CA THR A 336 -0.48 -8.98 -10.68
C THR A 336 -0.71 -8.77 -12.18
N HIS A 337 0.09 -7.88 -12.77
CA HIS A 337 0.08 -7.59 -14.20
C HIS A 337 1.43 -7.94 -14.82
N GLY A 338 1.49 -8.01 -16.14
CA GLY A 338 2.75 -8.16 -16.86
C GLY A 338 2.65 -7.72 -18.31
N MET A 339 3.79 -7.41 -18.90
CA MET A 339 3.93 -6.93 -20.28
C MET A 339 5.17 -7.55 -20.92
N LYS A 340 5.05 -7.93 -22.19
CA LYS A 340 6.21 -8.16 -23.06
C LYS A 340 6.88 -6.82 -23.34
N THR A 341 8.15 -6.71 -22.99
CA THR A 341 8.90 -5.45 -23.06
C THR A 341 10.09 -5.65 -23.98
N PRO A 342 10.13 -5.02 -25.16
CA PRO A 342 11.17 -5.26 -26.14
C PRO A 342 12.51 -4.64 -25.73
N VAL A 343 13.62 -5.18 -26.22
CA VAL A 343 14.98 -4.70 -25.88
C VAL A 343 15.23 -3.23 -26.29
N ASN A 344 14.52 -2.76 -27.33
CA ASN A 344 14.54 -1.38 -27.83
C ASN A 344 13.40 -0.51 -27.26
N VAL A 345 12.78 -0.91 -26.13
CA VAL A 345 11.62 -0.21 -25.55
C VAL A 345 11.85 1.30 -25.35
N ARG A 346 13.09 1.75 -25.10
CA ARG A 346 13.41 3.18 -24.98
C ARG A 346 13.06 3.95 -26.26
N ASP A 347 13.34 3.40 -27.43
CA ASP A 347 13.14 4.07 -28.72
C ASP A 347 11.65 4.16 -29.09
N ILE A 348 10.84 3.24 -28.57
CA ILE A 348 9.39 3.16 -28.81
C ILE A 348 8.57 3.44 -27.54
N PHE A 349 9.15 4.13 -26.57
CA PHE A 349 8.63 4.23 -25.21
C PHE A 349 7.15 4.63 -25.14
N TRP A 350 6.75 5.66 -25.88
CA TRP A 350 5.39 6.18 -25.82
C TRP A 350 4.35 5.24 -26.43
N ASP A 351 4.71 4.45 -27.44
CA ASP A 351 3.79 3.48 -28.03
C ASP A 351 3.64 2.27 -27.11
N TYR A 352 4.76 1.78 -26.56
CA TYR A 352 4.73 0.78 -25.48
C TYR A 352 3.88 1.23 -24.28
N ALA A 353 4.03 2.49 -23.85
CA ALA A 353 3.28 3.03 -22.71
C ALA A 353 1.76 3.15 -23.00
N LYS A 354 1.35 3.40 -24.24
CA LYS A 354 -0.06 3.38 -24.65
C LYS A 354 -0.64 1.97 -24.61
N ASP A 355 0.11 0.98 -25.07
CA ASP A 355 -0.33 -0.42 -25.02
C ASP A 355 -0.48 -0.90 -23.58
N LEU A 356 0.51 -0.58 -22.73
CA LEU A 356 0.43 -0.82 -21.30
C LEU A 356 -0.77 -0.09 -20.68
N HIS A 357 -1.00 1.18 -21.05
CA HIS A 357 -2.13 1.96 -20.55
C HIS A 357 -3.47 1.30 -20.86
N LYS A 358 -3.65 0.84 -22.10
CA LYS A 358 -4.86 0.12 -22.53
C LYS A 358 -5.04 -1.17 -21.74
N SER A 359 -4.00 -1.99 -21.65
CA SER A 359 -4.03 -3.26 -20.90
C SER A 359 -4.39 -3.04 -19.43
N LEU A 360 -3.69 -2.13 -18.76
CA LEU A 360 -3.89 -1.85 -17.35
C LEU A 360 -5.27 -1.24 -17.06
N SER A 361 -5.76 -0.36 -17.94
CA SER A 361 -7.10 0.22 -17.81
C SER A 361 -8.18 -0.85 -17.92
N ASN A 362 -8.02 -1.83 -18.83
CA ASN A 362 -8.92 -2.97 -18.92
C ASN A 362 -8.93 -3.79 -17.63
N SER A 363 -7.74 -4.10 -17.07
CA SER A 363 -7.64 -4.83 -15.79
C SER A 363 -8.34 -4.10 -14.64
N TYR A 364 -8.25 -2.76 -14.57
CA TYR A 364 -8.98 -1.99 -13.58
C TYR A 364 -10.48 -2.01 -13.81
N ASN A 365 -10.94 -1.81 -15.05
CA ASN A 365 -12.37 -1.80 -15.35
C ASN A 365 -13.04 -3.15 -15.05
N GLU A 366 -12.31 -4.25 -15.25
CA GLU A 366 -12.77 -5.60 -14.94
C GLU A 366 -12.59 -6.01 -13.47
N ALA A 367 -12.01 -5.13 -12.62
CA ALA A 367 -11.63 -5.46 -11.25
C ALA A 367 -10.79 -6.74 -11.16
N GLU A 368 -9.86 -6.93 -12.10
CA GLU A 368 -9.10 -8.18 -12.28
C GLU A 368 -8.33 -8.57 -11.00
N HIS A 369 -7.85 -7.61 -10.22
CA HIS A 369 -7.16 -7.87 -8.96
C HIS A 369 -8.03 -8.57 -7.92
N LEU A 370 -9.34 -8.28 -7.86
CA LEU A 370 -10.26 -9.00 -6.98
C LEU A 370 -10.49 -10.43 -7.48
N GLN A 371 -10.52 -10.62 -8.80
CA GLN A 371 -10.63 -11.96 -9.39
C GLN A 371 -9.37 -12.79 -9.11
N GLN A 372 -8.19 -12.20 -9.24
CA GLN A 372 -6.90 -12.81 -8.91
C GLN A 372 -6.78 -13.15 -7.40
N GLU A 373 -7.28 -12.26 -6.53
CA GLU A 373 -7.36 -12.50 -5.09
C GLU A 373 -8.23 -13.74 -4.80
N MET A 374 -9.44 -13.79 -5.36
CA MET A 374 -10.34 -14.94 -5.21
C MET A 374 -9.76 -16.24 -5.78
N LEU A 375 -9.06 -16.16 -6.92
CA LEU A 375 -8.33 -17.29 -7.50
C LEU A 375 -7.24 -17.80 -6.56
N TRP A 376 -6.45 -16.90 -5.98
CA TRP A 376 -5.38 -17.25 -5.08
C TRP A 376 -5.91 -17.89 -3.79
N GLU A 377 -7.00 -17.36 -3.22
CA GLU A 377 -7.70 -17.96 -2.07
C GLU A 377 -8.15 -19.40 -2.37
N ARG A 378 -8.71 -19.66 -3.55
CA ARG A 378 -9.17 -21.00 -3.97
C ARG A 378 -8.03 -22.00 -4.22
N GLN A 379 -6.85 -21.52 -4.61
CA GLN A 379 -5.68 -22.36 -4.89
C GLN A 379 -4.90 -22.76 -3.65
N GLN A 380 -5.19 -22.16 -2.48
CA GLN A 380 -4.50 -22.53 -1.25
C GLN A 380 -4.91 -23.93 -0.78
N SER A 381 -3.94 -24.69 -0.27
CA SER A 381 -4.23 -25.96 0.40
C SER A 381 -4.99 -25.71 1.70
N LYS A 382 -5.72 -26.74 2.19
CA LYS A 382 -6.42 -26.66 3.48
C LYS A 382 -5.47 -26.37 4.65
N ASP A 383 -4.20 -26.75 4.53
CA ASP A 383 -3.16 -26.56 5.55
C ASP A 383 -2.35 -25.27 5.35
N PHE A 384 -2.76 -24.42 4.41
CA PHE A 384 -2.07 -23.17 4.16
C PHE A 384 -2.23 -22.19 5.32
N SER A 385 -1.12 -21.58 5.73
CA SER A 385 -1.08 -20.54 6.75
C SER A 385 -0.22 -19.38 6.26
N TYR A 386 -0.76 -18.16 6.34
CA TYR A 386 -0.02 -16.94 6.03
C TYR A 386 1.23 -16.82 6.88
N GLU A 387 1.13 -17.14 8.17
CA GLU A 387 2.26 -17.09 9.10
C GLU A 387 3.37 -18.06 8.69
N LYS A 388 3.03 -19.30 8.31
CA LYS A 388 4.01 -20.29 7.82
C LYS A 388 4.62 -19.86 6.48
N TYR A 389 3.81 -19.31 5.57
CA TYR A 389 4.29 -18.83 4.28
C TYR A 389 5.25 -17.65 4.42
N ILE A 390 4.95 -16.70 5.31
CA ILE A 390 5.72 -15.46 5.48
C ILE A 390 6.90 -15.63 6.44
N SER A 391 6.87 -16.59 7.37
CA SER A 391 8.01 -16.86 8.27
C SER A 391 9.24 -17.32 7.51
N GLY A 392 9.06 -18.07 6.40
CA GLY A 392 10.12 -18.44 5.48
C GLY A 392 10.66 -17.27 4.63
N ILE A 393 11.38 -17.63 3.58
CA ILE A 393 11.80 -16.75 2.49
C ILE A 393 11.01 -17.20 1.25
N PRO A 394 9.79 -16.67 1.03
CA PRO A 394 8.96 -17.12 -0.08
C PRO A 394 9.63 -16.77 -1.41
N PRO A 395 9.34 -17.54 -2.48
CA PRO A 395 9.85 -17.23 -3.80
C PRO A 395 9.36 -15.84 -4.24
N VAL A 396 10.25 -15.07 -4.88
CA VAL A 396 9.88 -13.80 -5.51
C VAL A 396 9.28 -14.10 -6.87
N LEU A 397 7.98 -13.85 -7.01
CA LEU A 397 7.18 -14.24 -8.17
C LEU A 397 6.80 -13.07 -9.09
N THR A 398 7.41 -11.90 -8.89
CA THR A 398 7.25 -10.71 -9.73
C THR A 398 8.55 -9.91 -9.74
N ASP A 399 8.76 -9.10 -10.77
CA ASP A 399 9.93 -8.22 -10.90
C ASP A 399 9.97 -7.09 -9.89
N PHE A 400 8.81 -6.48 -9.61
CA PHE A 400 8.70 -5.39 -8.65
C PHE A 400 7.27 -5.18 -8.12
N PHE A 401 7.18 -4.40 -7.05
CA PHE A 401 5.94 -3.82 -6.55
C PHE A 401 5.83 -2.35 -6.96
N PHE A 402 4.63 -1.86 -7.24
CA PHE A 402 4.39 -0.48 -7.65
C PHE A 402 3.22 0.13 -6.87
N SER A 403 3.39 1.36 -6.42
CA SER A 403 2.33 2.15 -5.81
C SER A 403 2.45 3.62 -6.21
N ASN A 404 1.33 4.24 -6.57
CA ASN A 404 1.23 5.67 -6.75
C ASN A 404 -0.17 6.17 -6.33
N PRO A 405 -0.33 6.77 -5.14
CA PRO A 405 -1.59 7.38 -4.73
C PRO A 405 -1.88 8.71 -5.47
N GLY A 406 -0.97 9.21 -6.31
CA GLY A 406 -1.13 10.45 -7.06
C GLY A 406 -0.72 11.70 -6.30
N ASP A 407 -1.38 12.82 -6.61
CA ASP A 407 -1.17 14.10 -5.93
C ASP A 407 -1.93 14.14 -4.61
N ILE A 408 -1.17 14.09 -3.52
CA ILE A 408 -1.69 14.08 -2.15
C ILE A 408 -1.81 15.48 -1.55
N THR A 409 -1.56 16.55 -2.31
CA THR A 409 -1.59 17.94 -1.81
C THR A 409 -3.00 18.39 -1.42
N LYS A 410 -3.98 18.17 -2.31
CA LYS A 410 -5.34 18.71 -2.16
C LYS A 410 -6.27 17.86 -1.29
N GLY A 411 -6.02 16.56 -1.19
CA GLY A 411 -6.93 15.63 -0.54
C GLY A 411 -6.98 15.75 0.98
N PHE A 412 -5.97 16.36 1.60
CA PHE A 412 -5.67 16.11 3.02
C PHE A 412 -5.28 17.36 3.82
N GLY A 413 -5.71 18.57 3.49
CA GLY A 413 -5.62 19.72 4.42
C GLY A 413 -4.23 20.00 5.01
N SER A 414 -3.18 19.98 4.20
CA SER A 414 -1.79 20.08 4.65
C SER A 414 -1.30 21.48 5.03
N LYS A 415 -2.14 22.51 4.87
CA LYS A 415 -1.79 23.91 5.08
C LYS A 415 -2.76 24.59 6.04
N GLY A 416 -2.20 25.27 7.04
CA GLY A 416 -2.92 26.19 7.90
C GLY A 416 -2.11 27.46 8.18
N SER A 417 -2.67 28.37 8.97
CA SER A 417 -2.03 29.66 9.27
C SER A 417 -0.92 29.55 10.32
N GLN A 418 -0.93 28.48 11.14
CA GLN A 418 0.04 28.26 12.21
C GLN A 418 1.04 27.17 11.86
N VAL A 419 0.60 26.12 11.15
CA VAL A 419 1.43 24.97 10.78
C VAL A 419 1.12 24.53 9.35
N GLU A 420 2.18 24.15 8.63
CA GLU A 420 2.11 23.55 7.30
C GLU A 420 2.96 22.27 7.27
N MET A 421 2.44 21.22 6.65
CA MET A 421 3.26 20.06 6.28
C MET A 421 4.03 20.39 5.00
N THR A 422 5.35 20.29 5.03
CA THR A 422 6.22 20.70 3.91
C THR A 422 6.82 19.51 3.17
N ALA A 423 6.93 18.36 3.83
CA ALA A 423 7.32 17.11 3.20
C ALA A 423 6.61 15.91 3.85
N MET A 424 6.38 14.88 3.04
CA MET A 424 5.91 13.57 3.52
C MET A 424 6.56 12.47 2.68
N ILE A 425 7.24 11.54 3.34
CA ILE A 425 7.89 10.39 2.71
C ILE A 425 7.31 9.11 3.33
N PRO A 426 6.55 8.31 2.56
CA PRO A 426 6.02 7.03 3.00
C PRO A 426 7.09 5.94 2.80
N TYR A 427 7.38 5.18 3.84
CA TYR A 427 8.25 4.01 3.83
C TYR A 427 7.43 2.75 4.11
N ILE A 428 7.94 1.60 3.65
CA ILE A 428 7.38 0.28 3.94
C ILE A 428 8.51 -0.72 4.14
N SER A 429 8.41 -1.59 5.15
CA SER A 429 9.37 -2.68 5.31
C SER A 429 9.10 -3.82 4.32
N MET A 430 10.12 -4.19 3.55
CA MET A 430 10.06 -5.25 2.54
C MET A 430 11.33 -6.12 2.54
N PRO A 431 11.77 -6.68 3.68
CA PRO A 431 13.06 -7.38 3.75
C PRO A 431 13.10 -8.71 2.97
N LYS A 432 11.97 -9.35 2.62
CA LYS A 432 11.97 -10.70 2.02
C LYS A 432 10.83 -11.10 1.07
N LEU A 433 9.77 -10.30 0.90
CA LEU A 433 8.59 -10.69 0.08
C LEU A 433 8.67 -10.29 -1.40
N GLN A 434 9.53 -9.33 -1.72
CA GLN A 434 9.75 -8.77 -3.04
C GLN A 434 11.22 -8.41 -3.12
N THR A 435 11.78 -8.41 -4.33
CA THR A 435 13.11 -7.86 -4.59
C THR A 435 13.13 -6.35 -4.35
N ASN A 436 12.13 -5.65 -4.88
CA ASN A 436 12.02 -4.20 -4.83
C ASN A 436 10.59 -3.67 -4.98
N GLY A 437 10.41 -2.39 -4.66
CA GLY A 437 9.18 -1.63 -4.77
C GLY A 437 9.45 -0.19 -5.22
N HIS A 438 8.63 0.31 -6.13
CA HIS A 438 8.66 1.65 -6.66
C HIS A 438 7.45 2.43 -6.14
N LEU A 439 7.68 3.34 -5.18
CA LEU A 439 6.64 4.17 -4.59
C LEU A 439 6.78 5.59 -5.11
N PHE A 440 5.75 6.08 -5.80
CA PHE A 440 5.69 7.45 -6.30
C PHE A 440 4.57 8.18 -5.60
N HIS A 441 4.67 9.50 -5.43
CA HIS A 441 3.54 10.38 -5.09
C HIS A 441 3.91 11.81 -5.44
N SER A 442 2.92 12.67 -5.66
CA SER A 442 3.18 14.10 -5.83
C SER A 442 2.75 14.90 -4.60
N TYR A 443 3.59 15.83 -4.18
CA TYR A 443 3.30 16.74 -3.08
C TYR A 443 3.80 18.14 -3.40
N HIS A 444 2.94 19.15 -3.24
CA HIS A 444 3.21 20.55 -3.61
C HIS A 444 3.79 20.71 -5.03
N GLY A 445 3.26 19.91 -5.97
CA GLY A 445 3.67 19.94 -7.37
C GLY A 445 4.99 19.22 -7.70
N SER A 446 5.71 18.68 -6.71
CA SER A 446 6.92 17.87 -6.90
C SER A 446 6.57 16.37 -6.87
N LEU A 447 7.07 15.60 -7.84
CA LEU A 447 7.00 14.14 -7.84
C LEU A 447 8.12 13.56 -6.98
N GLN A 448 7.73 12.84 -5.95
CA GLN A 448 8.60 12.08 -5.05
C GLN A 448 8.69 10.63 -5.54
N TYR A 449 9.88 10.06 -5.46
CA TYR A 449 10.15 8.66 -5.80
C TYR A 449 10.97 8.01 -4.68
N LEU A 450 10.35 7.06 -3.97
CA LEU A 450 11.04 6.18 -3.05
C LEU A 450 11.19 4.80 -3.68
N PHE A 451 12.45 4.44 -3.94
CA PHE A 451 12.83 3.06 -4.26
C PHE A 451 13.08 2.29 -2.96
N VAL A 452 12.33 1.22 -2.78
CA VAL A 452 12.42 0.32 -1.62
C VAL A 452 12.96 -1.01 -2.12
N PHE A 453 13.95 -1.59 -1.45
CA PHE A 453 14.50 -2.88 -1.88
C PHE A 453 14.88 -3.77 -0.71
N SER A 454 14.86 -5.07 -0.95
CA SER A 454 15.36 -6.05 0.00
C SER A 454 16.88 -6.17 -0.14
N GLU A 455 17.61 -5.89 0.93
CA GLU A 455 19.07 -6.08 0.99
C GLU A 455 19.47 -7.57 1.00
N TYR A 456 18.49 -8.47 1.02
CA TYR A 456 18.69 -9.91 0.84
C TYR A 456 18.85 -10.27 -0.64
N TYR A 457 18.22 -9.51 -1.55
CA TYR A 457 18.13 -9.81 -2.98
C TYR A 457 18.93 -8.85 -3.86
N ILE A 458 18.99 -7.57 -3.50
CA ILE A 458 19.58 -6.51 -4.31
C ILE A 458 20.67 -5.82 -3.50
N ASP A 459 21.87 -5.70 -4.08
CA ASP A 459 22.96 -4.92 -3.48
C ASP A 459 22.75 -3.41 -3.72
N ASN A 460 23.41 -2.59 -2.89
CA ASN A 460 23.28 -1.13 -2.97
C ASN A 460 23.69 -0.56 -4.33
N CYS A 461 24.68 -1.14 -5.02
CA CYS A 461 25.13 -0.64 -6.33
C CYS A 461 24.05 -0.85 -7.39
N LEU A 462 23.46 -2.05 -7.47
CA LEU A 462 22.34 -2.34 -8.37
C LEU A 462 21.11 -1.50 -8.03
N ALA A 463 20.81 -1.33 -6.74
CA ALA A 463 19.70 -0.48 -6.28
C ALA A 463 19.84 0.97 -6.74
N HIS A 464 21.02 1.57 -6.55
CA HIS A 464 21.31 2.94 -7.00
C HIS A 464 21.22 3.07 -8.51
N ARG A 465 21.83 2.14 -9.26
CA ARG A 465 21.74 2.14 -10.74
C ARG A 465 20.30 2.10 -11.22
N LEU A 466 19.46 1.22 -10.67
CA LEU A 466 18.05 1.14 -11.07
C LEU A 466 17.28 2.41 -10.70
N ALA A 467 17.47 2.95 -9.49
CA ALA A 467 16.81 4.17 -9.07
C ALA A 467 17.21 5.38 -9.91
N ASP A 468 18.50 5.49 -10.26
CA ASP A 468 19.03 6.57 -11.11
C ASP A 468 18.50 6.45 -12.54
N THR A 469 18.54 5.26 -13.13
CA THR A 469 17.97 5.02 -14.48
C THR A 469 16.47 5.35 -14.54
N VAL A 470 15.69 5.03 -13.52
CA VAL A 470 14.26 5.41 -13.46
C VAL A 470 14.09 6.94 -13.50
N ILE A 471 14.87 7.69 -12.71
CA ILE A 471 14.78 9.16 -12.69
C ILE A 471 15.24 9.77 -14.00
N ASP A 472 16.35 9.28 -14.57
CA ASP A 472 16.87 9.75 -15.85
C ASP A 472 15.85 9.52 -16.97
N LEU A 473 15.17 8.38 -16.97
CA LEU A 473 14.10 8.10 -17.93
C LEU A 473 12.91 9.06 -17.76
N ILE A 474 12.45 9.34 -16.54
CA ILE A 474 11.37 10.32 -16.31
C ILE A 474 11.73 11.68 -16.94
N LYS A 475 13.00 12.09 -16.86
CA LYS A 475 13.48 13.38 -17.40
C LYS A 475 13.68 13.38 -18.91
N THR A 476 13.92 12.23 -19.54
CA THR A 476 14.39 12.16 -20.94
C THR A 476 13.37 11.63 -21.94
N VAL A 477 12.34 10.90 -21.53
CA VAL A 477 11.32 10.34 -22.46
C VAL A 477 10.30 11.34 -22.98
#